data_AF-A0A5C5WE18-F1
#
_entry.id   AF-A0A5C5WE18-F1
#
_cell.length_a   1.000
_cell.length_b   1.000
_cell.length_c   1.000
_cell.angle_alpha   90.00
_cell.angle_beta   90.00
_cell.angle_gamma   90.00
#
_symmetry.space_group_name_H-M   'P 1'
#
loop_
_entity.id
_entity.type
_entity.pdbx_description
1 polymer ?
#
loop_
_entity_poly.entity_id
_entity_poly.type
_entity_poly.pdbx_seq_one_letter_code
_entity_poly.pdbx_strand_id
1 'polypeptide(L)'
;MGLAHNWGRLAVGCSVDIWEFHNVPAVCANLDASDAFPSVAATHDACFLPRRAHCTGDVQLHEMAWIGGDLVFVNTSFSCLAQRSEENSFEPIWRPEWITHYAPGDNCHLNGFIAHARRRTPSQLRTVLKTSASSPLVKVREDDATSVSLSRLSDRRKQPITQREDCCGRNQRLD
;
A
#
# COMPACT_ATOMS: atom_id res chain seq x y z
N MET A 1 -0.53 -12.24 -5.02
CA MET A 1 -0.82 -11.24 -6.07
C MET A 1 -1.15 -9.91 -5.41
N GLY A 2 -0.65 -8.79 -5.94
CA GLY A 2 -0.94 -7.44 -5.41
C GLY A 2 -1.15 -6.43 -6.54
N LEU A 3 -1.71 -5.25 -6.22
CA LEU A 3 -1.97 -4.19 -7.20
C LEU A 3 -1.73 -2.81 -6.57
N ALA A 4 -1.04 -1.92 -7.27
CA ALA A 4 -0.84 -0.54 -6.84
C ALA A 4 -1.07 0.44 -7.98
N HIS A 5 -1.86 1.48 -7.74
CA HIS A 5 -2.11 2.55 -8.70
C HIS A 5 -1.58 3.89 -8.16
N ASN A 6 -0.94 4.67 -9.03
CA ASN A 6 -0.48 6.03 -8.74
C ASN A 6 -0.47 6.86 -10.02
N TRP A 7 -1.40 7.82 -10.11
CA TRP A 7 -1.47 8.88 -11.14
C TRP A 7 -0.93 8.48 -12.52
N GLY A 8 -1.62 7.53 -13.18
CA GLY A 8 -1.25 7.08 -14.52
C GLY A 8 -0.22 5.96 -14.56
N ARG A 9 0.22 5.44 -13.41
CA ARG A 9 0.99 4.20 -13.29
C ARG A 9 0.14 3.13 -12.60
N LEU A 10 0.18 1.93 -13.13
CA LEU A 10 -0.44 0.75 -12.55
C LEU A 10 0.64 -0.32 -12.39
N ALA A 11 0.84 -0.83 -11.19
CA ALA A 11 1.71 -1.96 -10.93
C ALA A 11 0.87 -3.18 -10.56
N VAL A 12 1.19 -4.34 -11.14
CA VAL A 12 0.56 -5.62 -10.88
C VAL A 12 1.64 -6.61 -10.46
N GLY A 13 1.50 -7.11 -9.23
CA GLY A 13 2.39 -8.12 -8.66
C GLY A 13 1.87 -9.50 -9.01
N CYS A 14 2.66 -10.22 -9.80
CA CYS A 14 2.44 -11.59 -10.23
C CYS A 14 3.15 -12.56 -9.28
N SER A 15 3.25 -13.84 -9.67
CA SER A 15 3.87 -14.88 -8.84
C SER A 15 5.37 -14.64 -8.63
N VAL A 16 6.09 -14.25 -9.69
CA VAL A 16 7.55 -14.14 -9.69
C VAL A 16 8.07 -12.78 -10.15
N ASP A 17 7.17 -11.89 -10.52
CA ASP A 17 7.46 -10.65 -11.22
C ASP A 17 6.44 -9.55 -10.91
N ILE A 18 6.85 -8.31 -11.14
CA ILE A 18 6.02 -7.12 -11.00
C ILE A 18 5.98 -6.41 -12.36
N TRP A 19 4.78 -6.26 -12.90
CA TRP A 19 4.54 -5.51 -14.13
C TRP A 19 4.13 -4.08 -13.82
N GLU A 20 4.78 -3.11 -14.45
CA GLU A 20 4.43 -1.70 -14.39
C GLU A 20 3.88 -1.25 -15.74
N PHE A 21 2.67 -0.71 -15.72
CA PHE A 21 1.96 -0.16 -16.86
C PHE A 21 1.80 1.35 -16.71
N HIS A 22 1.88 2.08 -17.82
CA HIS A 22 1.67 3.52 -17.85
C HIS A 22 0.48 3.85 -18.73
N ASN A 23 -0.32 4.82 -18.30
CA ASN A 23 -1.47 5.31 -19.05
C ASN A 23 -0.97 6.12 -20.26
N VAL A 24 -1.50 5.79 -21.44
CA VAL A 24 -1.26 6.48 -22.71
C VAL A 24 -2.61 6.81 -23.35
N PRO A 25 -3.27 7.91 -22.93
CA PRO A 25 -4.61 8.26 -23.40
C PRO A 25 -4.70 8.48 -24.92
N ALA A 26 -3.60 8.85 -25.56
CA ALA A 26 -3.53 9.04 -27.01
C ALA A 26 -3.87 7.75 -27.80
N VAL A 27 -3.72 6.58 -27.19
CA VAL A 27 -4.05 5.29 -27.81
C VAL A 27 -5.57 5.05 -27.83
N CYS A 28 -6.32 5.63 -26.89
CA CYS A 28 -7.77 5.46 -26.78
C CYS A 28 -8.50 5.89 -28.06
N ALA A 29 -8.13 7.04 -28.65
CA ALA A 29 -8.77 7.53 -29.89
C ALA A 29 -8.62 6.56 -31.08
N ASN A 30 -7.46 5.90 -31.19
CA ASN A 30 -7.22 4.90 -32.24
C ASN A 30 -8.00 3.61 -31.98
N LEU A 31 -8.14 3.21 -30.70
CA LEU A 31 -8.93 2.05 -30.32
C LEU A 31 -10.43 2.28 -30.56
N ASP A 32 -10.93 3.45 -30.17
CA ASP A 32 -12.34 3.82 -30.33
C ASP A 32 -12.76 3.95 -31.80
N ALA A 33 -11.82 4.31 -32.69
CA ALA A 33 -12.05 4.39 -34.13
C ALA A 33 -11.80 3.07 -34.89
N SER A 34 -11.37 2.00 -34.22
CA SER A 34 -10.97 0.75 -34.87
C SER A 34 -12.14 -0.21 -35.08
N ASP A 35 -12.34 -0.65 -36.33
CA ASP A 35 -13.30 -1.71 -36.66
C ASP A 35 -12.79 -3.12 -36.29
N ALA A 36 -11.50 -3.27 -35.95
CA ALA A 36 -10.88 -4.56 -35.61
C ALA A 36 -11.28 -5.05 -34.20
N PHE A 37 -11.59 -4.11 -33.32
CA PHE A 37 -12.16 -4.36 -32.00
C PHE A 37 -13.42 -3.52 -31.92
N PRO A 38 -14.57 -4.00 -32.44
CA PRO A 38 -15.80 -3.23 -32.42
C PRO A 38 -16.06 -2.84 -30.97
N SER A 39 -15.87 -1.56 -30.67
CA SER A 39 -15.98 -1.07 -29.31
C SER A 39 -17.39 -1.41 -28.83
N VAL A 40 -17.47 -1.89 -27.60
CA VAL A 40 -18.70 -1.75 -26.82
C VAL A 40 -19.08 -0.27 -26.93
N ALA A 41 -20.36 0.11 -26.93
CA ALA A 41 -20.77 1.52 -27.15
C ALA A 41 -20.12 2.58 -26.22
N ALA A 42 -19.30 2.15 -25.25
CA ALA A 42 -18.47 2.96 -24.38
C ALA A 42 -17.09 3.27 -24.98
N THR A 43 -16.68 4.53 -24.89
CA THR A 43 -15.32 5.02 -25.19
C THR A 43 -14.36 4.73 -24.04
N HIS A 44 -13.06 4.62 -24.33
CA HIS A 44 -12.05 4.33 -23.31
C HIS A 44 -11.55 5.59 -22.58
N ASP A 45 -11.53 5.58 -21.24
CA ASP A 45 -10.99 6.68 -20.42
C ASP A 45 -9.46 6.64 -20.24
N ALA A 46 -8.87 5.45 -20.31
CA ALA A 46 -7.43 5.22 -20.11
C ALA A 46 -6.96 3.96 -20.84
N CYS A 47 -5.70 3.96 -21.28
CA CYS A 47 -5.06 2.82 -21.92
C CYS A 47 -3.71 2.56 -21.25
N PHE A 48 -3.60 1.49 -20.47
CA PHE A 48 -2.39 1.15 -19.71
C PHE A 48 -1.51 0.19 -20.52
N LEU A 49 -0.34 0.66 -20.93
CA LEU A 49 0.62 -0.14 -21.68
C LEU A 49 1.78 -0.60 -20.80
N PRO A 50 2.27 -1.84 -20.93
CA PRO A 50 3.38 -2.34 -20.14
C PRO A 50 4.65 -1.54 -20.45
N ARG A 51 5.35 -1.11 -19.41
CA ARG A 51 6.60 -0.33 -19.50
C ARG A 51 7.78 -1.02 -18.85
N ARG A 52 7.55 -1.79 -17.78
CA ARG A 52 8.60 -2.55 -17.09
C ARG A 52 8.03 -3.88 -16.58
N ALA A 53 8.85 -4.91 -16.62
CA ALA A 53 8.63 -6.16 -15.92
C ALA A 53 9.86 -6.40 -15.04
N HIS A 54 9.65 -6.59 -13.74
CA HIS A 54 10.71 -6.72 -12.76
C HIS A 54 10.63 -8.09 -12.09
N CYS A 55 11.65 -8.92 -12.26
CA CYS A 55 11.68 -10.24 -11.63
C CYS A 55 12.01 -10.09 -10.14
N THR A 56 11.18 -10.65 -9.27
CA THR A 56 11.39 -10.72 -7.81
C THR A 56 11.70 -12.13 -7.34
N GLY A 57 11.37 -13.14 -8.14
CA GLY A 57 11.23 -14.53 -7.67
C GLY A 57 9.96 -14.72 -6.83
N ASP A 58 9.77 -15.92 -6.29
CA ASP A 58 8.61 -16.27 -5.46
C ASP A 58 8.74 -15.67 -4.05
N VAL A 59 8.34 -14.41 -3.95
CA VAL A 59 8.33 -13.63 -2.70
C VAL A 59 6.98 -13.65 -2.00
N GLN A 60 6.01 -14.42 -2.52
CA GLN A 60 4.64 -14.48 -2.02
C GLN A 60 4.07 -13.05 -1.81
N LEU A 61 4.09 -12.25 -2.87
CA LEU A 61 3.68 -10.85 -2.84
C LEU A 61 2.18 -10.71 -2.60
N HIS A 62 1.74 -9.94 -1.60
CA HIS A 62 0.32 -9.74 -1.28
C HIS A 62 -0.21 -8.33 -1.52
N GLU A 63 0.48 -7.30 -1.03
CA GLU A 63 0.03 -5.91 -1.11
C GLU A 63 1.16 -5.03 -1.63
N MET A 64 0.81 -3.97 -2.36
CA MET A 64 1.77 -3.00 -2.88
C MET A 64 1.21 -1.59 -2.77
N ALA A 65 2.08 -0.60 -2.56
CA ALA A 65 1.71 0.80 -2.65
C ALA A 65 2.89 1.64 -3.16
N TRP A 66 2.54 2.73 -3.84
CA TRP A 66 3.52 3.74 -4.21
C TRP A 66 3.77 4.67 -3.03
N ILE A 67 5.03 4.80 -2.62
CA ILE A 67 5.49 5.61 -1.49
C ILE A 67 6.68 6.43 -1.95
N GLY A 68 6.59 7.76 -1.87
CA GLY A 68 7.72 8.63 -2.25
C GLY A 68 8.13 8.54 -3.72
N GLY A 69 7.36 7.86 -4.57
CA GLY A 69 7.72 7.56 -5.96
C GLY A 69 8.16 6.11 -6.20
N ASP A 70 8.54 5.40 -5.14
CA ASP A 70 8.99 4.01 -5.18
C ASP A 70 7.84 3.05 -4.91
N LEU A 71 7.95 1.85 -5.49
CA LEU A 71 6.99 0.79 -5.28
C LEU A 71 7.45 -0.04 -4.08
N VAL A 72 6.69 0.05 -3.00
CA VAL A 72 6.87 -0.77 -1.80
C VAL A 72 5.86 -1.90 -1.83
N PHE A 73 6.31 -3.11 -1.53
CA PHE A 73 5.47 -4.29 -1.51
C PHE A 73 5.74 -5.17 -0.30
N VAL A 74 4.75 -5.99 0.03
CA VAL A 74 4.88 -7.04 1.05
C VAL A 74 5.61 -8.22 0.44
N ASN A 75 6.73 -8.60 1.05
CA ASN A 75 7.44 -9.84 0.76
C ASN A 75 7.19 -10.80 1.93
N THR A 76 6.24 -11.72 1.71
CA THR A 76 5.79 -12.65 2.75
C THR A 76 6.82 -13.73 2.98
N SER A 77 7.45 -14.24 1.91
CA SER A 77 8.52 -15.24 1.98
C SER A 77 9.64 -14.82 2.93
N PHE A 78 9.96 -13.53 2.98
CA PHE A 78 10.99 -12.93 3.85
C PHE A 78 10.44 -12.11 5.02
N SER A 79 9.12 -12.12 5.23
CA SER A 79 8.44 -11.46 6.36
C SER A 79 8.77 -9.97 6.51
N CYS A 80 8.84 -9.26 5.38
CA CYS A 80 9.29 -7.87 5.33
C CYS A 80 8.48 -7.02 4.34
N LEU A 81 8.66 -5.70 4.43
CA LEU A 81 8.38 -4.81 3.32
C LEU A 81 9.65 -4.66 2.50
N ALA A 82 9.51 -4.65 1.19
CA ALA A 82 10.61 -4.54 0.27
C ALA A 82 10.31 -3.55 -0.87
N GLN A 83 11.38 -3.10 -1.52
CA GLN A 83 11.33 -2.36 -2.78
C GLN A 83 12.01 -3.18 -3.87
N ARG A 84 11.76 -2.81 -5.13
CA ARG A 84 12.44 -3.42 -6.28
C ARG A 84 13.92 -3.03 -6.25
N SER A 85 14.79 -3.95 -6.62
CA SER A 85 16.23 -3.69 -6.78
C SER A 85 16.76 -4.30 -8.05
N GLU A 86 17.56 -3.53 -8.76
CA GLU A 86 18.19 -3.94 -10.02
C GLU A 86 19.32 -4.95 -9.77
N GLU A 87 19.94 -4.94 -8.58
CA GLU A 87 21.04 -5.83 -8.22
C GLU A 87 20.55 -7.12 -7.56
N ASN A 88 19.62 -7.02 -6.60
CA ASN A 88 19.23 -8.13 -5.73
C ASN A 88 17.79 -8.60 -5.94
N SER A 89 17.13 -8.18 -7.02
CA SER A 89 15.69 -8.37 -7.27
C SER A 89 14.78 -7.60 -6.31
N PHE A 90 15.09 -7.57 -5.02
CA PHE A 90 14.41 -6.73 -4.04
C PHE A 90 15.33 -6.32 -2.90
N GLU A 91 15.02 -5.20 -2.24
CA GLU A 91 15.69 -4.75 -1.02
C GLU A 91 14.68 -4.64 0.13
N PRO A 92 14.90 -5.34 1.26
CA PRO A 92 14.08 -5.16 2.45
C PRO A 92 14.26 -3.76 3.03
N ILE A 93 13.15 -3.05 3.23
CA ILE A 93 13.16 -1.71 3.85
C ILE A 93 12.64 -1.72 5.28
N TRP A 94 11.87 -2.75 5.64
CA TRP A 94 11.32 -2.89 6.98
C TRP A 94 11.01 -4.35 7.31
N ARG A 95 11.18 -4.74 8.57
CA ARG A 95 10.72 -6.02 9.12
C ARG A 95 10.17 -5.83 10.53
N PRO A 96 9.32 -6.73 11.03
CA PRO A 96 8.96 -6.73 12.44
C PRO A 96 10.21 -6.87 13.32
N GLU A 97 10.22 -6.19 14.48
CA GLU A 97 11.38 -6.16 15.39
C GLU A 97 11.81 -7.56 15.87
N TRP A 98 10.85 -8.47 16.06
CA TRP A 98 11.10 -9.85 16.52
C TRP A 98 11.63 -10.80 15.44
N ILE A 99 11.62 -10.41 14.16
CA ILE A 99 12.26 -11.19 13.09
C ILE A 99 13.75 -10.87 13.12
N THR A 100 14.60 -11.74 13.66
CA THR A 100 16.01 -11.39 13.93
C THR A 100 16.90 -11.31 12.69
N HIS A 101 16.58 -12.03 11.63
CA HIS A 101 17.32 -12.07 10.37
C HIS A 101 16.38 -12.34 9.20
N TYR A 102 16.81 -12.01 7.99
CA TYR A 102 16.09 -12.34 6.76
C TYR A 102 16.37 -13.80 6.38
N ALA A 103 15.33 -14.60 6.32
CA ALA A 103 15.39 -15.96 5.81
C ALA A 103 14.10 -16.26 5.04
N PRO A 104 14.18 -16.99 3.92
CA PRO A 104 12.99 -17.53 3.28
C PRO A 104 12.31 -18.50 4.25
N GLY A 105 10.99 -18.40 4.39
CA GLY A 105 10.23 -19.33 5.23
C GLY A 105 8.99 -18.76 5.90
N ASP A 106 8.62 -17.50 5.63
CA ASP A 106 7.37 -16.91 6.15
C ASP A 106 7.26 -16.98 7.68
N ASN A 107 8.30 -16.48 8.35
CA ASN A 107 8.37 -16.41 9.82
C ASN A 107 7.30 -15.46 10.42
N CYS A 108 6.81 -14.51 9.62
CA CYS A 108 5.66 -13.67 9.90
C CYS A 108 4.91 -13.39 8.61
N HIS A 109 3.70 -13.94 8.53
CA HIS A 109 2.82 -13.82 7.37
C HIS A 109 2.17 -12.43 7.30
N LEU A 110 2.81 -11.55 6.54
CA LEU A 110 2.32 -10.22 6.23
C LEU A 110 1.34 -10.30 5.06
N ASN A 111 0.10 -9.86 5.26
CA ASN A 111 -0.89 -9.83 4.18
C ASN A 111 -0.94 -8.46 3.51
N GLY A 112 -0.78 -7.39 4.28
CA GLY A 112 -0.98 -6.07 3.73
C GLY A 112 -0.54 -4.96 4.66
N PHE A 113 -0.43 -3.78 4.08
CA PHE A 113 -0.03 -2.58 4.77
C PHE A 113 -0.83 -1.38 4.28
N ILE A 114 -0.98 -0.40 5.16
CA ILE A 114 -1.64 0.87 4.84
C ILE A 114 -0.61 1.96 4.98
N ALA A 115 -0.26 2.61 3.87
CA ALA A 115 0.52 3.83 3.85
C ALA A 115 -0.38 5.05 4.11
N HIS A 116 -0.04 5.88 5.08
CA HIS A 116 -0.71 7.16 5.31
C HIS A 116 0.29 8.32 5.30
N ALA A 117 0.15 9.21 4.32
CA ALA A 117 0.88 10.48 4.28
C ALA A 117 0.21 11.51 5.20
N ARG A 118 0.95 12.11 6.13
CA ARG A 118 0.44 13.23 6.93
C ARG A 118 0.40 14.50 6.09
N ARG A 119 -0.76 15.19 6.10
CA ARG A 119 -1.04 16.44 5.36
C ARG A 119 -0.08 17.63 5.61
N ARG A 120 0.95 17.52 6.46
CA ARG A 120 1.84 18.63 6.81
C ARG A 120 3.28 18.47 6.35
N THR A 121 3.75 17.27 6.04
CA THR A 121 5.07 17.01 5.45
C THR A 121 5.03 15.71 4.62
N PRO A 122 5.49 15.70 3.35
CA PRO A 122 5.43 14.52 2.48
C PRO A 122 6.25 13.31 2.95
N SER A 123 7.13 13.49 3.93
CA SER A 123 8.12 12.49 4.37
C SER A 123 7.65 11.56 5.49
N GLN A 124 6.54 11.84 6.17
CA GLN A 124 6.07 10.99 7.27
C GLN A 124 5.05 9.96 6.78
N LEU A 125 5.56 8.78 6.41
CA LEU A 125 4.75 7.61 6.15
C LEU A 125 4.41 6.92 7.47
N ARG A 126 3.12 6.75 7.73
CA ARG A 126 2.67 5.84 8.80
C ARG A 126 2.14 4.58 8.15
N THR A 127 2.81 3.47 8.41
CA THR A 127 2.44 2.16 7.86
C THR A 127 1.72 1.31 8.92
N VAL A 128 0.50 0.86 8.65
CA VAL A 128 -0.20 -0.10 9.51
C VAL A 128 -0.26 -1.44 8.79
N LEU A 129 0.33 -2.47 9.38
CA LEU A 129 0.40 -3.81 8.82
C LEU A 129 -0.64 -4.72 9.44
N LYS A 130 -1.28 -5.52 8.60
CA LYS A 130 -2.13 -6.62 9.02
C LYS A 130 -1.40 -7.94 8.78
N THR A 131 -1.12 -8.62 9.88
CA THR A 131 -0.63 -9.99 9.93
C THR A 131 -1.83 -10.95 9.92
N SER A 132 -1.62 -12.25 9.70
CA SER A 132 -2.68 -13.27 9.75
C SER A 132 -3.43 -13.27 11.11
N ALA A 133 -4.61 -13.91 11.15
CA ALA A 133 -5.64 -13.74 12.19
C ALA A 133 -5.21 -13.93 13.67
N SER A 134 -4.06 -14.55 13.93
CA SER A 134 -3.52 -14.78 15.29
C SER A 134 -2.49 -13.73 15.75
N SER A 135 -2.10 -12.80 14.88
CA SER A 135 -1.01 -11.87 15.14
C SER A 135 -1.51 -10.42 15.30
N PRO A 136 -0.89 -9.61 16.16
CA PRO A 136 -1.34 -8.24 16.42
C PRO A 136 -1.11 -7.31 15.23
N LEU A 137 -1.97 -6.31 15.08
CA LEU A 137 -1.74 -5.19 14.16
C LEU A 137 -0.47 -4.45 14.55
N VAL A 138 0.44 -4.29 13.59
CA VAL A 138 1.72 -3.60 13.79
C VAL A 138 1.64 -2.21 13.20
N LYS A 139 1.93 -1.20 14.03
CA LYS A 139 2.03 0.19 13.60
C LYS A 139 3.50 0.56 13.50
N VAL A 140 3.91 0.89 12.28
CA VAL A 140 5.23 1.36 11.88
C VAL A 140 5.15 2.88 11.77
N ARG A 141 5.94 3.59 12.57
CA ARG A 141 6.18 5.03 12.41
C ARG A 141 7.56 5.20 11.83
N GLU A 142 7.68 5.91 10.72
CA GLU A 142 8.97 6.42 10.27
C GLU A 142 9.20 7.78 10.95
N ASP A 143 10.21 7.86 11.80
CA ASP A 143 10.70 9.12 12.39
C ASP A 143 12.02 9.45 11.67
N ASP A 144 12.00 10.54 10.88
CA ASP A 144 13.07 11.12 10.06
C ASP A 144 14.26 10.18 9.78
N ALA A 145 14.29 9.61 8.56
CA ALA A 145 15.39 8.85 7.98
C ALA A 145 16.11 7.90 8.96
N THR A 146 15.84 6.60 8.79
CA THR A 146 16.60 5.48 9.39
C THR A 146 16.10 4.96 10.76
N SER A 147 14.99 5.44 11.31
CA SER A 147 14.41 4.79 12.50
C SER A 147 12.90 4.60 12.42
N VAL A 148 12.47 3.35 12.66
CA VAL A 148 11.06 2.99 12.80
C VAL A 148 10.76 2.66 14.25
N SER A 149 9.82 3.37 14.86
CA SER A 149 9.39 3.11 16.24
C SER A 149 8.05 2.36 16.29
N LEU A 150 8.01 1.24 17.03
CA LEU A 150 6.80 0.42 17.19
C LEU A 150 5.95 0.82 18.39
N SER A 151 4.63 0.75 18.21
CA SER A 151 3.68 0.67 19.31
C SER A 151 2.58 -0.32 18.93
N ARG A 152 2.33 -1.35 19.76
CA ARG A 152 1.12 -2.17 19.61
C ARG A 152 -0.09 -1.24 19.62
N LEU A 153 -1.05 -1.46 18.72
CA LEU A 153 -2.35 -0.84 18.88
C LEU A 153 -2.94 -1.44 20.17
N SER A 154 -2.85 -0.71 21.28
CA SER A 154 -3.57 -1.08 22.49
C SER A 154 -5.04 -1.21 22.11
N ASP A 155 -5.68 -2.32 22.48
CA ASP A 155 -7.13 -2.45 22.46
C ASP A 155 -7.72 -1.28 23.26
N ARG A 156 -8.05 -0.18 22.56
CA ARG A 156 -9.03 0.76 23.09
C ARG A 156 -10.33 0.00 23.03
N ARG A 157 -10.60 -0.75 24.11
CA ARG A 157 -11.93 -1.22 24.47
C ARG A 157 -12.90 -0.13 24.06
N LYS A 158 -13.85 -0.48 23.19
CA LYS A 158 -14.99 0.35 22.81
C LYS A 158 -15.47 1.05 24.09
N GLN A 159 -15.17 2.34 24.23
CA GLN A 159 -15.94 3.10 25.20
C GLN A 159 -17.36 3.08 24.65
N PRO A 160 -18.35 2.63 25.44
CA PRO A 160 -19.72 2.67 24.98
C PRO A 160 -20.02 4.12 24.61
N ILE A 161 -20.61 4.31 23.44
CA ILE A 161 -21.26 5.57 23.09
C ILE A 161 -22.36 5.73 24.14
N THR A 162 -22.07 6.44 25.23
CA THR A 162 -23.11 6.97 26.10
C THR A 162 -23.79 8.05 25.27
N GLN A 163 -25.05 7.81 24.95
CA GLN A 163 -25.92 8.84 24.41
C GLN A 163 -25.86 10.02 25.37
N ARG A 164 -25.33 11.15 24.89
CA ARG A 164 -25.61 12.44 25.54
C ARG A 164 -26.93 12.91 24.96
N GLU A 165 -27.97 12.71 25.76
CA GLU A 165 -29.21 13.46 25.65
C GLU A 165 -28.93 14.96 25.70
N ASP A 166 -29.84 15.68 25.05
CA ASP A 166 -29.85 17.12 24.85
C ASP A 166 -29.59 17.94 26.12
N CYS A 167 -28.80 18.99 25.97
CA CYS A 167 -28.90 20.19 26.79
C CYS A 167 -28.61 21.40 25.90
N CYS A 168 -29.63 21.77 25.13
CA CYS A 168 -29.82 23.15 24.70
C CYS A 168 -29.87 24.02 25.97
N GLY A 169 -28.78 24.73 26.25
CA GLY A 169 -28.62 25.52 27.45
C GLY A 169 -27.54 26.57 27.27
N ARG A 170 -27.70 27.46 26.28
CA ARG A 170 -26.97 28.74 26.25
C ARG A 170 -27.82 29.82 26.89
N ASN A 171 -27.52 30.09 28.15
CA ASN A 171 -27.75 31.40 28.75
C ASN A 171 -26.84 32.41 28.06
N GLN A 172 -27.43 33.42 27.40
CA GLN A 172 -26.75 34.68 27.14
C GLN A 172 -27.66 35.87 27.51
N ARG A 173 -27.23 36.51 28.61
CA ARG A 173 -27.24 37.95 28.95
C ARG A 173 -28.56 38.63 29.31
N LEU A 174 -28.60 39.01 30.59
CA LEU A 174 -29.21 40.23 31.13
C LEU A 174 -28.57 41.45 30.45
N ASP A 175 -29.37 42.24 29.74
CA ASP A 175 -29.75 43.63 30.05
C ASP A 175 -30.81 44.10 29.04
#